data_AF-A0A843EU46-F1
#
_entry.id   AF-A0A843EU46-F1
#
_cell.length_a   1.000
_cell.length_b   1.000
_cell.length_c   1.000
_cell.angle_alpha   90.00
_cell.angle_beta   90.00
_cell.angle_gamma   90.00
#
_symmetry.space_group_name_H-M   'P 1'
#
loop_
_entity.id
_entity.type
_entity.pdbx_description
1 polymer ?
#
loop_
_entity_poly.entity_id
_entity_poly.type
_entity_poly.pdbx_seq_one_letter_code
_entity_poly.pdbx_strand_id
1 'polypeptide(L)'
;VMFAAESVALMGSLDILVWTLVPLLLFFCVNYFLSPGVARAERMSFDDGTSLLFTSLARNSPLALAIAVAAFPDSPLTMLMLAIGPLIELPVLSLVAGHRLSSRQKQSGIHKSD
;
A
#
# COMPACT_ATOMS: atom_id res chain seq x y z
N VAL A 1 -10.71 -0.46 -21.62
CA VAL A 1 -11.63 0.56 -22.15
C VAL A 1 -11.98 1.62 -21.10
N MET A 2 -12.29 1.24 -19.84
CA MET A 2 -12.61 2.18 -18.73
C MET A 2 -11.60 3.33 -18.56
N PHE A 3 -10.30 3.04 -18.44
CA PHE A 3 -9.27 4.06 -18.25
C PHE A 3 -9.17 5.06 -19.43
N ALA A 4 -9.35 4.58 -20.66
CA ALA A 4 -9.27 5.44 -21.84
C ALA A 4 -10.55 6.28 -22.03
N ALA A 5 -11.70 5.77 -21.59
CA ALA A 5 -12.97 6.48 -21.67
C ALA A 5 -13.12 7.57 -20.60
N GLU A 6 -12.54 7.35 -19.41
CA GLU A 6 -12.73 8.21 -18.23
C GLU A 6 -11.47 9.04 -17.89
N SER A 7 -10.38 8.95 -18.67
CA SER A 7 -9.15 9.71 -18.43
C SER A 7 -9.33 11.23 -18.53
N VAL A 8 -10.18 11.69 -19.45
CA VAL A 8 -10.51 13.11 -19.63
C VAL A 8 -11.30 13.64 -18.43
N ALA A 9 -12.22 12.84 -17.89
CA ALA A 9 -12.96 13.18 -16.68
C ALA A 9 -12.02 13.24 -15.46
N LEU A 10 -11.06 12.31 -15.37
CA LEU A 10 -10.04 12.28 -14.32
C LEU A 10 -9.15 13.54 -14.31
N MET A 11 -8.78 14.04 -15.49
CA MET A 11 -8.03 15.30 -15.63
C MET A 11 -8.85 16.53 -15.19
N GLY A 12 -10.19 16.49 -15.36
CA GLY A 12 -11.10 17.52 -14.88
C GLY A 12 -11.37 17.49 -13.38
N SER A 13 -11.08 16.37 -12.70
CA SER A 13 -11.36 16.16 -11.28
C SER A 13 -10.14 15.65 -10.50
N LEU A 14 -8.98 16.27 -10.72
CA LEU A 14 -7.75 15.98 -9.99
C LEU A 14 -7.91 16.11 -8.47
N ASP A 15 -8.79 17.00 -8.02
CA ASP A 15 -9.08 17.18 -6.60
C ASP A 15 -9.57 15.88 -5.95
N ILE A 16 -10.48 15.17 -6.62
CA ILE A 16 -11.05 13.91 -6.13
C ILE A 16 -9.97 12.82 -6.04
N LEU A 17 -9.05 12.80 -7.01
CA LEU A 17 -7.89 11.91 -6.98
C LEU A 17 -7.01 12.18 -5.76
N VAL A 18 -6.71 13.45 -5.47
CA VAL A 18 -5.92 13.84 -4.30
C VAL A 18 -6.63 13.44 -3.01
N TRP A 19 -7.93 13.69 -2.90
CA TRP A 19 -8.74 13.31 -1.74
C TRP A 19 -8.78 11.79 -1.51
N THR A 20 -8.66 10.98 -2.57
CA THR A 20 -8.59 9.52 -2.45
C THR A 20 -7.17 9.02 -2.12
N LEU A 21 -6.15 9.70 -2.64
CA LEU A 21 -4.74 9.42 -2.37
C LEU A 21 -4.36 9.65 -0.91
N VAL A 22 -4.86 10.72 -0.28
CA VAL A 22 -4.53 11.07 1.11
C VAL A 22 -4.82 9.92 2.10
N PRO A 23 -6.05 9.37 2.20
CA PRO A 23 -6.34 8.28 3.11
C PRO A 23 -5.57 7.00 2.75
N LEU A 24 -5.31 6.77 1.47
CA LEU A 24 -4.52 5.62 1.01
C LEU A 24 -3.06 5.70 1.47
N LEU A 25 -2.42 6.86 1.29
CA LEU A 25 -1.06 7.09 1.76
C LEU A 25 -0.99 7.04 3.29
N LEU A 26 -1.99 7.60 3.98
CA LEU A 26 -2.09 7.52 5.42
C LEU A 26 -2.19 6.08 5.90
N PHE A 27 -3.00 5.24 5.24
CA PHE A 27 -3.07 3.80 5.52
C PHE A 27 -1.68 3.14 5.43
N PHE A 28 -0.93 3.38 4.36
CA PHE A 28 0.40 2.79 4.20
C PHE A 28 1.39 3.30 5.26
N CYS A 29 1.41 4.62 5.52
CA CYS A 29 2.26 5.21 6.54
C CYS A 29 1.96 4.66 7.93
N VAL A 30 0.69 4.63 8.33
CA VAL A 30 0.28 4.13 9.64
C VAL A 30 0.69 2.66 9.81
N ASN A 31 0.36 1.79 8.85
CA ASN A 31 0.75 0.37 8.95
C ASN A 31 2.26 0.18 8.94
N TYR A 32 2.99 0.99 8.16
CA TYR A 32 4.45 0.93 8.12
C TYR A 32 5.10 1.21 9.49
N PHE A 33 4.55 2.13 10.27
CA PHE A 33 5.05 2.41 11.62
C PHE A 33 4.45 1.50 12.70
N LEU A 34 3.18 1.12 12.54
CA LEU A 34 2.44 0.34 13.53
C LEU A 34 2.91 -1.13 13.54
N SER A 35 3.06 -1.77 12.38
CA SER A 35 3.41 -3.20 12.34
C SER A 35 4.75 -3.52 13.02
N PRO A 36 5.85 -2.76 12.81
CA PRO A 36 7.09 -2.97 13.56
C PRO A 36 6.96 -2.64 15.06
N GLY A 37 6.08 -1.70 15.42
CA GLY A 37 5.77 -1.40 16.83
C GLY A 37 5.09 -2.58 17.53
N VAL A 38 4.08 -3.17 16.88
CA VAL A 38 3.37 -4.37 17.34
C VAL A 38 4.33 -5.56 17.40
N ALA A 39 5.13 -5.79 16.36
CA ALA A 39 6.11 -6.88 16.34
C ALA A 39 7.12 -6.78 17.50
N ARG A 40 7.53 -5.56 17.88
CA ARG A 40 8.41 -5.33 19.04
C ARG A 40 7.70 -5.59 20.37
N ALA A 41 6.44 -5.17 20.50
CA ALA A 41 5.65 -5.42 21.70
C ALA A 41 5.49 -6.93 21.97
N GLU A 42 5.29 -7.71 20.90
CA GLU A 42 5.16 -9.17 20.92
C GLU A 42 6.51 -9.92 20.84
N ARG A 43 7.65 -9.20 20.88
CA ARG A 43 9.02 -9.78 20.80
C ARG A 43 9.24 -10.71 19.60
N MET A 44 8.60 -10.42 18.47
CA MET A 44 8.71 -11.20 17.24
C MET A 44 10.12 -11.10 16.64
N SER A 45 10.53 -12.14 15.90
CA SER A 45 11.78 -12.10 15.14
C SER A 45 11.72 -11.04 14.03
N PHE A 46 12.88 -10.62 13.52
CA PHE A 46 12.93 -9.67 12.40
C PHE A 46 12.16 -10.17 11.18
N ASP A 47 12.25 -11.47 10.90
CA ASP A 47 11.63 -12.10 9.74
C ASP A 47 10.10 -12.17 9.92
N ASP A 48 9.61 -12.52 11.11
CA ASP A 48 8.18 -12.52 11.44
C ASP A 48 7.59 -11.10 11.44
N GLY A 49 8.31 -10.12 12.00
CA GLY A 49 7.90 -8.72 11.98
C GLY A 49 7.87 -8.14 10.55
N THR A 50 8.75 -8.63 9.66
CA THR A 50 8.70 -8.29 8.23
C THR A 50 7.49 -8.91 7.57
N SER A 51 7.20 -10.18 7.84
CA SER A 51 6.01 -10.87 7.36
C SER A 51 4.73 -10.14 7.78
N LEU A 52 4.59 -9.79 9.06
CA LEU A 52 3.46 -9.03 9.60
C LEU A 52 3.27 -7.69 8.86
N LEU A 53 4.36 -6.95 8.64
CA LEU A 53 4.33 -5.69 7.90
C LEU A 53 3.81 -5.90 6.47
N PHE A 54 4.34 -6.86 5.73
CA PHE A 54 3.90 -7.13 4.36
C PHE A 54 2.47 -7.62 4.29
N THR A 55 2.03 -8.48 5.21
CA THR A 55 0.63 -8.90 5.31
C THR A 55 -0.30 -7.73 5.60
N SER A 56 0.12 -6.79 6.45
CA SER A 56 -0.69 -5.61 6.76
C SER A 56 -0.79 -4.63 5.59
N LEU A 57 0.28 -4.50 4.79
CA LEU A 57 0.32 -3.60 3.63
C LEU A 57 -0.29 -4.21 2.36
N ALA A 58 -0.25 -5.54 2.20
CA ALA A 58 -0.77 -6.22 1.01
C ALA A 58 -2.30 -6.21 1.01
N ARG A 59 -2.90 -5.39 0.15
CA ARG A 59 -4.35 -5.28 0.05
C ARG A 59 -4.86 -6.16 -1.08
N ASN A 60 -6.11 -6.57 -0.97
CA ASN A 60 -6.80 -7.22 -2.09
C ASN A 60 -7.48 -6.16 -2.98
N SER A 61 -6.68 -5.46 -3.78
CA SER A 61 -7.15 -4.41 -4.69
C SER A 61 -8.19 -4.92 -5.72
N PRO A 62 -8.04 -6.10 -6.36
CA PRO A 62 -9.07 -6.64 -7.25
C PRO A 62 -10.42 -6.92 -6.55
N LEU A 63 -10.40 -7.46 -5.33
CA LEU A 63 -11.62 -7.69 -4.56
C LEU A 63 -12.27 -6.37 -4.15
N ALA A 64 -11.47 -5.38 -3.74
CA ALA A 64 -11.98 -4.05 -3.41
C ALA A 64 -12.69 -3.42 -4.63
N LEU A 65 -12.11 -3.53 -5.82
CA LEU A 65 -12.74 -3.08 -7.07
C LEU A 65 -14.05 -3.83 -7.36
N ALA A 66 -14.06 -5.16 -7.21
CA ALA A 66 -15.27 -5.95 -7.40
C ALA A 66 -16.40 -5.52 -6.46
N ILE A 67 -16.09 -5.26 -5.18
CA ILE A 67 -17.05 -4.75 -4.18
C ILE A 67 -17.55 -3.36 -4.59
N ALA A 68 -16.66 -2.46 -5.02
CA ALA A 68 -17.03 -1.12 -5.44
C ALA A 68 -17.96 -1.11 -6.67
N VAL A 69 -17.67 -1.95 -7.67
CA VAL A 69 -18.51 -2.14 -8.86
C VAL A 69 -19.90 -2.66 -8.46
N ALA A 70 -19.96 -3.63 -7.53
CA ALA A 70 -21.21 -4.22 -7.08
C ALA A 70 -22.05 -3.28 -6.21
N ALA A 71 -21.41 -2.47 -5.36
CA ALA A 71 -22.09 -1.59 -4.40
C ALA A 71 -22.43 -0.20 -4.97
N PHE A 72 -21.64 0.31 -5.94
CA PHE A 72 -21.77 1.67 -6.48
C PHE A 72 -21.74 1.68 -8.02
N PRO A 73 -22.74 1.06 -8.69
CA PRO A 73 -22.74 0.91 -10.15
C PRO A 73 -22.77 2.26 -10.90
N ASP A 74 -23.39 3.29 -10.31
CA ASP A 74 -23.53 4.61 -10.93
C ASP A 74 -22.34 5.56 -10.63
N SER A 75 -21.24 5.04 -10.06
CA SER A 75 -20.06 5.82 -9.68
C SER A 75 -18.79 5.38 -10.43
N PRO A 76 -18.71 5.63 -11.76
CA PRO A 76 -17.56 5.22 -12.59
C PRO A 76 -16.24 5.85 -12.16
N LEU A 77 -16.27 7.09 -11.67
CA LEU A 77 -15.08 7.77 -11.13
C LEU A 77 -14.52 7.04 -9.90
N THR A 78 -15.37 6.56 -9.00
CA THR A 78 -14.93 5.80 -7.82
C THR A 78 -14.26 4.48 -8.22
N MET A 79 -14.85 3.76 -9.18
CA MET A 79 -14.26 2.52 -9.70
C MET A 79 -12.89 2.78 -10.33
N LEU A 80 -12.76 3.86 -11.11
CA LEU A 80 -11.50 4.27 -11.72
C LEU A 80 -10.43 4.63 -10.69
N MET A 81 -10.78 5.40 -9.65
CA MET A 81 -9.85 5.73 -8.57
C MET A 81 -9.34 4.47 -7.85
N LEU A 82 -10.22 3.50 -7.62
CA LEU A 82 -9.84 2.25 -6.97
C LEU A 82 -8.97 1.37 -7.88
N ALA A 83 -9.21 1.40 -9.19
CA ALA A 83 -8.37 0.74 -10.19
C ALA A 83 -6.98 1.38 -10.33
N ILE A 84 -6.79 2.65 -9.96
CA ILE A 84 -5.46 3.29 -9.85
C ILE A 84 -4.70 2.80 -8.61
N GLY A 85 -5.39 2.32 -7.58
CA GLY A 85 -4.79 1.87 -6.30
C GLY A 85 -3.53 1.00 -6.44
N PRO A 86 -3.52 -0.05 -7.28
CA PRO A 86 -2.35 -0.89 -7.53
C PRO A 86 -1.12 -0.14 -8.05
N LEU A 87 -1.28 0.95 -8.82
CA LEU A 87 -0.16 1.73 -9.34
C LEU A 87 0.62 2.42 -8.21
N ILE A 88 -0.02 2.65 -7.06
CA ILE A 88 0.60 3.22 -5.86
C ILE A 88 1.09 2.11 -4.94
N GLU A 89 0.30 1.04 -4.79
CA GLU A 89 0.60 -0.08 -3.91
C GLU A 89 1.90 -0.80 -4.27
N LEU A 90 2.11 -1.13 -5.56
CA LEU A 90 3.29 -1.88 -5.99
C LEU A 90 4.61 -1.12 -5.75
N PRO A 91 4.73 0.19 -6.09
CA PRO A 91 5.91 0.97 -5.73
C PRO A 91 6.15 1.08 -4.22
N VAL A 92 5.08 1.29 -3.43
CA VAL A 92 5.20 1.41 -1.96
C VAL A 92 5.74 0.11 -1.37
N LEU A 93 5.21 -1.05 -1.77
CA LEU A 93 5.69 -2.34 -1.31
C LEU A 93 7.16 -2.58 -1.70
N SER A 94 7.56 -2.16 -2.91
CA SER A 94 8.95 -2.24 -3.37
C SER A 94 9.89 -1.40 -2.51
N LEU A 95 9.50 -0.15 -2.19
CA LEU A 95 10.28 0.75 -1.33
C LEU A 95 10.42 0.18 0.10
N VAL A 96 9.33 -0.33 0.66
CA VAL A 96 9.34 -0.98 1.98
C VAL A 96 10.24 -2.22 1.97
N ALA A 97 10.20 -3.04 0.91
CA ALA A 97 11.07 -4.20 0.76
C ALA A 97 12.55 -3.80 0.73
N GLY A 98 12.91 -2.81 -0.08
CA GLY A 98 14.26 -2.27 -0.13
C GLY A 98 14.74 -1.76 1.23
N HIS A 99 13.89 -1.03 1.94
CA HIS A 99 14.21 -0.53 3.29
C HIS A 99 14.43 -1.66 4.31
N ARG A 100 13.56 -2.69 4.32
CA ARG A 100 13.71 -3.84 5.23
C ARG A 100 14.96 -4.65 4.90
N LEU A 101 15.27 -4.88 3.63
CA LEU A 101 16.49 -5.59 3.22
C LEU A 101 17.76 -4.83 3.62
N SER A 102 17.81 -3.52 3.37
CA SER A 102 18.94 -2.67 3.79
C SER A 102 19.13 -2.70 5.32
N SER A 103 18.04 -2.67 6.09
CA SER A 103 18.06 -2.78 7.54
C SER A 103 18.64 -4.11 8.03
N ARG A 104 18.31 -5.22 7.35
CA ARG A 104 18.82 -6.57 7.67
C ARG A 104 20.32 -6.70 7.38
N GLN A 105 20.78 -6.18 6.24
CA GLN A 105 22.19 -6.19 5.88
C GLN A 105 23.05 -5.44 6.91
N LYS A 106 22.57 -4.29 7.39
CA LYS A 106 23.23 -3.52 8.44
C LYS A 106 23.34 -4.31 9.74
N GLN A 107 22.30 -5.07 10.12
CA GLN A 107 22.33 -5.93 11.31
C GLN A 107 23.28 -7.14 11.14
N SER A 108 23.30 -7.78 9.97
CA SER A 108 24.19 -8.92 9.71
C SER A 108 25.67 -8.53 9.59
N GLY A 109 25.96 -7.30 9.14
CA GLY A 109 27.32 -6.79 9.02
C GLY A 109 27.97 -6.50 10.39
N ILE A 110 27.18 -6.10 11.38
CA ILE A 110 27.65 -5.82 12.75
C ILE A 110 28.07 -7.11 13.47
N HIS A 111 27.42 -8.24 13.20
CA HIS A 111 27.73 -9.51 13.86
C HIS A 111 28.96 -10.24 13.28
N LYS A 112 29.58 -9.72 12.21
CA LYS A 112 30.75 -10.32 11.56
C LYS A 112 32.08 -9.64 11.90
N SER A 113 32.03 -8.57 12.70
CA SER A 113 33.17 -7.74 13.10
C SER A 113 33.68 -7.99 14.53
N ASP A 114 33.09 -8.97 15.24
CA ASP A 114 33.54 -9.48 16.54
C ASP A 114 34.12 -10.89 16.38
#